data_AF-G9MKA8-F1
#
_entry.id   AF-G9MKA8-F1
#
_cell.length_a   1.000
_cell.length_b   1.000
_cell.length_c   1.000
_cell.angle_alpha   90.00
_cell.angle_beta   90.00
_cell.angle_gamma   90.00
#
_symmetry.space_group_name_H-M   'P 1'
#
loop_
_entity.id
_entity.type
_entity.pdbx_description
1 polymer ?
#
loop_
_entity_poly.entity_id
_entity_poly.type
_entity_poly.pdbx_seq_one_letter_code
_entity_poly.pdbx_strand_id
1 'polypeptide(L)'
;YFDARSASSDANVVFSFYNAGPECLGWFTESNLWFQIQGNFVNGISFGNSYVAAIDAIIANDAKGLAAEWKGSGVSLQATNLDSLLITYTTTMEIPSFGVYGTVTLHSVTPHYRCGLNVAGVSEEILPNIGWANAVPDGYAVVDLVIKDTKLQFRNGIAYHDKNRGTAPLAENLET
;
A
#
# COMPACT_ATOMS: atom_id res chain seq x y z
N TYR A 1 -0.86 0.27 3.02
CA TYR A 1 -1.98 -0.29 2.24
C TYR A 1 -2.31 0.68 1.13
N PHE A 2 -2.50 0.21 -0.08
CA PHE A 2 -2.91 0.99 -1.24
C PHE A 2 -4.01 0.24 -1.98
N ASP A 3 -4.99 0.97 -2.48
CA ASP A 3 -5.92 0.42 -3.46
C ASP A 3 -6.11 1.37 -4.64
N ALA A 4 -6.56 0.80 -5.75
CA ALA A 4 -7.02 1.54 -6.91
C ALA A 4 -8.11 0.73 -7.62
N ARG A 5 -9.21 1.39 -8.00
CA ARG A 5 -10.30 0.83 -8.80
C ARG A 5 -10.55 1.68 -10.03
N SER A 6 -10.73 1.04 -11.18
CA SER A 6 -11.13 1.73 -12.41
C SER A 6 -12.48 2.43 -12.23
N ALA A 7 -12.59 3.68 -12.67
CA ALA A 7 -13.89 4.38 -12.70
C ALA A 7 -14.84 3.90 -13.81
N SER A 8 -14.38 3.02 -14.72
CA SER A 8 -15.16 2.56 -15.89
C SER A 8 -15.35 1.06 -15.98
N SER A 9 -14.79 0.28 -15.05
CA SER A 9 -14.90 -1.17 -15.02
C SER A 9 -14.74 -1.68 -13.59
N ASP A 10 -14.95 -2.99 -13.39
CA ASP A 10 -14.71 -3.62 -12.08
C ASP A 10 -13.25 -3.98 -11.82
N ALA A 11 -12.33 -3.62 -12.73
CA ALA A 11 -10.92 -3.83 -12.54
C ALA A 11 -10.39 -3.06 -11.32
N ASN A 12 -9.62 -3.74 -10.48
CA ASN A 12 -9.06 -3.17 -9.25
C ASN A 12 -7.76 -3.87 -8.85
N VAL A 13 -6.97 -3.17 -8.03
CA VAL A 13 -5.78 -3.70 -7.38
C VAL A 13 -5.72 -3.17 -5.95
N VAL A 14 -5.31 -4.03 -5.03
CA VAL A 14 -5.03 -3.73 -3.63
C VAL A 14 -3.66 -4.30 -3.32
N PHE A 15 -2.82 -3.54 -2.63
CA PHE A 15 -1.53 -4.02 -2.19
C PHE A 15 -1.08 -3.42 -0.86
N SER A 16 -0.25 -4.18 -0.16
CA SER A 16 0.28 -3.80 1.15
C SER A 16 1.73 -4.22 1.29
N PHE A 17 2.49 -3.35 1.93
CA PHE A 17 3.84 -3.60 2.38
C PHE A 17 3.80 -3.88 3.88
N TYR A 18 4.39 -5.00 4.29
CA TYR A 18 4.34 -5.46 5.67
C TYR A 18 5.73 -5.47 6.30
N ASN A 19 5.79 -4.92 7.51
CA ASN A 19 6.82 -5.18 8.49
C ASN A 19 6.09 -5.57 9.77
N ALA A 20 6.02 -6.86 10.04
CA ALA A 20 5.16 -7.43 11.05
C ALA A 20 5.85 -8.63 11.70
N GLY A 21 5.65 -8.79 13.00
CA GLY A 21 6.01 -10.01 13.73
C GLY A 21 4.79 -10.88 14.02
N PRO A 22 4.97 -11.99 14.77
CA PRO A 22 3.88 -12.89 15.14
C PRO A 22 2.69 -12.21 15.85
N GLU A 23 2.94 -11.11 16.57
CA GLU A 23 1.94 -10.33 17.32
C GLU A 23 1.39 -9.14 16.52
N CYS A 24 1.48 -9.17 15.19
CA CYS A 24 0.98 -8.08 14.35
C CYS A 24 -0.55 -7.94 14.40
N LEU A 25 -1.04 -6.78 13.97
CA LEU A 25 -2.47 -6.45 13.90
C LEU A 25 -3.32 -7.46 13.12
N GLY A 26 -2.71 -8.15 12.15
CA GLY A 26 -3.39 -9.03 11.20
C GLY A 26 -2.83 -10.43 11.20
N TRP A 27 -2.86 -11.08 10.04
CA TRP A 27 -2.30 -12.41 9.88
C TRP A 27 -0.80 -12.33 9.59
N PHE A 28 -0.03 -13.03 10.43
CA PHE A 28 1.40 -13.17 10.24
C PHE A 28 1.71 -14.26 9.20
N THR A 29 2.69 -14.01 8.34
CA THR A 29 3.28 -15.03 7.46
C THR A 29 4.59 -15.51 8.08
N GLU A 30 5.17 -16.62 7.61
CA GLU A 30 6.46 -17.12 8.14
C GLU A 30 7.65 -16.13 7.97
N SER A 31 7.46 -15.01 7.25
CA SER A 31 8.43 -13.92 7.13
C SER A 31 7.91 -12.62 7.73
N ASN A 32 8.82 -11.86 8.37
CA ASN A 32 8.49 -10.55 8.93
C ASN A 32 8.27 -9.47 7.87
N LEU A 33 8.85 -9.65 6.67
CA LEU A 33 8.84 -8.68 5.60
C LEU A 33 8.25 -9.31 4.34
N TRP A 34 7.12 -8.79 3.89
CA TRP A 34 6.50 -9.23 2.65
C TRP A 34 5.69 -8.12 1.98
N PHE A 35 5.49 -8.28 0.69
CA PHE A 35 4.57 -7.50 -0.13
C PHE A 35 3.39 -8.40 -0.53
N GLN A 36 2.18 -7.90 -0.38
CA GLN A 36 0.96 -8.59 -0.83
C GLN A 36 0.28 -7.77 -1.91
N ILE A 37 -0.21 -8.45 -2.95
CA ILE A 37 -1.03 -7.85 -4.00
C ILE A 37 -2.21 -8.76 -4.33
N GLN A 38 -3.38 -8.17 -4.55
CA GLN A 38 -4.57 -8.86 -5.01
C GLN A 38 -5.45 -7.92 -5.81
N GLY A 39 -6.42 -8.46 -6.52
CA GLY A 39 -7.36 -7.65 -7.28
C GLY A 39 -8.15 -8.45 -8.29
N ASN A 40 -8.74 -7.73 -9.24
CA ASN A 40 -9.56 -8.31 -10.29
C ASN A 40 -9.21 -7.67 -11.63
N PHE A 41 -9.13 -8.49 -12.66
CA PHE A 41 -9.04 -8.04 -14.05
C PHE A 41 -10.42 -7.63 -14.60
N VAL A 42 -10.44 -6.92 -15.73
CA VAL A 42 -11.68 -6.51 -16.42
C VAL A 42 -12.55 -7.72 -16.82
N ASN A 43 -11.93 -8.87 -17.09
CA ASN A 43 -12.64 -10.11 -17.42
C ASN A 43 -13.23 -10.84 -16.20
N GLY A 44 -13.16 -10.26 -15.00
CA GLY A 44 -13.71 -10.81 -13.77
C GLY A 44 -12.81 -11.84 -13.08
N ILE A 45 -11.66 -12.20 -13.65
CA ILE A 45 -10.71 -13.11 -13.00
C ILE A 45 -10.00 -12.37 -11.85
N SER A 46 -10.01 -12.97 -10.67
CA SER A 46 -9.27 -12.48 -9.51
C SER A 46 -7.83 -12.98 -9.50
N PHE A 47 -6.94 -12.22 -8.88
CA PHE A 47 -5.56 -12.63 -8.59
C PHE A 47 -5.19 -12.26 -7.15
N GLY A 48 -4.22 -12.97 -6.59
CA GLY A 48 -3.70 -12.73 -5.25
C GLY A 48 -2.37 -13.45 -5.05
N ASN A 49 -1.34 -12.74 -4.58
CA ASN A 49 -0.03 -13.29 -4.27
C ASN A 49 0.64 -12.51 -3.13
N SER A 50 1.56 -13.18 -2.44
CA SER A 50 2.49 -12.58 -1.49
C SER A 50 3.93 -12.87 -1.91
N TYR A 51 4.80 -11.90 -1.70
CA TYR A 51 6.22 -11.96 -2.09
C TYR A 51 7.07 -11.60 -0.88
N VAL A 52 7.91 -12.53 -0.46
CA VAL A 52 8.79 -12.36 0.69
C VAL A 52 9.95 -11.41 0.31
N ALA A 53 10.20 -10.43 1.15
CA ALA A 53 11.42 -9.62 1.09
C ALA A 53 12.52 -10.36 1.83
N ALA A 54 13.22 -11.26 1.12
CA ALA A 54 14.18 -12.18 1.72
C ALA A 54 15.48 -11.51 2.24
N ILE A 55 15.66 -10.20 2.03
CA ILE A 55 16.88 -9.49 2.36
C ILE A 55 16.64 -8.45 3.47
N ASP A 56 15.84 -7.43 3.21
CA ASP A 56 15.63 -6.30 4.13
C ASP A 56 14.42 -5.44 3.71
N ALA A 57 14.01 -4.48 4.54
CA ALA A 57 13.13 -3.38 4.18
C ALA A 57 13.83 -2.06 4.46
N ILE A 58 14.27 -1.38 3.39
CA ILE A 58 14.91 -0.06 3.50
C ILE A 58 13.85 0.99 3.27
N ILE A 59 13.72 1.93 4.22
CA ILE A 59 12.78 3.06 4.12
C ILE A 59 13.57 4.32 4.46
N ALA A 60 13.63 5.26 3.51
CA ALA A 60 14.24 6.56 3.67
C ALA A 60 13.22 7.66 3.33
N ASN A 61 13.19 8.71 4.13
CA ASN A 61 12.37 9.89 3.89
C ASN A 61 13.23 11.14 4.08
N ASP A 62 13.29 11.99 3.06
CA ASP A 62 14.01 13.25 3.10
C ASP A 62 13.24 14.36 2.37
N ALA A 63 13.87 15.52 2.17
CA ALA A 63 13.24 16.67 1.51
C ALA A 63 12.76 16.40 0.07
N LYS A 64 13.26 15.34 -0.60
CA LYS A 64 12.84 14.90 -1.93
C LYS A 64 11.64 13.96 -1.87
N GLY A 65 11.40 13.34 -0.70
CA GLY A 65 10.27 12.47 -0.43
C GLY A 65 10.67 11.10 0.10
N LEU A 66 9.78 10.15 -0.08
CA LEU A 66 9.92 8.77 0.40
C LEU A 66 10.59 7.90 -0.67
N ALA A 67 11.55 7.08 -0.27
CA ALA A 67 12.04 5.95 -1.04
C ALA A 67 12.05 4.71 -0.15
N ALA A 68 11.37 3.65 -0.57
CA ALA A 68 11.30 2.41 0.16
C ALA A 68 11.46 1.20 -0.77
N GLU A 69 12.12 0.17 -0.26
CA GLU A 69 12.36 -1.08 -0.99
C GLU A 69 12.21 -2.27 -0.04
N TRP A 70 11.35 -3.22 -0.41
CA TRP A 70 11.27 -4.53 0.24
C TRP A 70 12.22 -5.47 -0.48
N LYS A 71 13.50 -5.41 -0.11
CA LYS A 71 14.60 -6.04 -0.83
C LYS A 71 14.42 -7.55 -0.94
N GLY A 72 14.60 -8.06 -2.16
CA GLY A 72 14.37 -9.47 -2.49
C GLY A 72 12.93 -9.79 -2.90
N SER A 73 11.96 -8.89 -2.70
CA SER A 73 10.59 -9.07 -3.23
C SER A 73 10.44 -8.61 -4.68
N GLY A 74 11.34 -7.75 -5.16
CA GLY A 74 11.21 -7.08 -6.46
C GLY A 74 10.27 -5.86 -6.45
N VAL A 75 9.94 -5.32 -5.26
CA VAL A 75 8.99 -4.21 -5.13
C VAL A 75 9.61 -3.01 -4.41
N SER A 76 9.37 -1.83 -4.96
CA SER A 76 9.77 -0.55 -4.38
C SER A 76 8.62 0.46 -4.40
N LEU A 77 8.69 1.43 -3.49
CA LEU A 77 7.76 2.54 -3.37
C LEU A 77 8.56 3.84 -3.35
N GLN A 78 8.15 4.81 -4.15
CA GLN A 78 8.62 6.18 -4.08
C GLN A 78 7.43 7.11 -3.82
N ALA A 79 7.67 8.20 -3.10
CA ALA A 79 6.71 9.29 -3.02
C ALA A 79 7.43 10.63 -3.16
N THR A 80 6.72 11.64 -3.67
CA THR A 80 7.17 13.03 -3.55
C THR A 80 7.23 13.46 -2.08
N ASN A 81 7.78 14.65 -1.82
CA ASN A 81 7.84 15.22 -0.47
C ASN A 81 6.50 15.06 0.28
N LEU A 82 6.54 14.38 1.44
CA LEU A 82 5.35 14.04 2.22
C LEU A 82 4.73 15.26 2.95
N ASP A 83 5.46 16.37 3.04
CA ASP A 83 4.96 17.66 3.54
C ASP A 83 4.24 18.48 2.45
N SER A 84 4.20 17.98 1.20
CA SER A 84 3.48 18.60 0.09
C SER A 84 1.96 18.42 0.24
N LEU A 85 1.19 19.42 -0.19
CA LEU A 85 -0.27 19.31 -0.30
C LEU A 85 -0.72 18.25 -1.30
N LEU A 86 0.11 18.01 -2.32
CA LEU A 86 -0.12 17.02 -3.36
C LEU A 86 1.04 16.03 -3.34
N ILE A 87 0.76 14.80 -2.96
CA ILE A 87 1.71 13.71 -2.88
C ILE A 87 1.43 12.76 -4.04
N THR A 88 2.48 12.39 -4.77
CA THR A 88 2.44 11.30 -5.73
C THR A 88 3.19 10.11 -5.17
N TYR A 89 2.54 8.96 -5.12
CA TYR A 89 3.15 7.67 -4.78
C TYR A 89 3.32 6.85 -6.06
N THR A 90 4.46 6.22 -6.24
CA THR A 90 4.73 5.29 -7.34
C THR A 90 5.27 4.00 -6.76
N THR A 91 4.50 2.93 -6.90
CA THR A 91 4.96 1.57 -6.61
C THR A 91 5.42 0.93 -7.91
N THR A 92 6.64 0.41 -7.91
CA THR A 92 7.22 -0.33 -9.04
C THR A 92 7.37 -1.79 -8.65
N MET A 93 6.92 -2.68 -9.53
CA MET A 93 6.98 -4.13 -9.35
C MET A 93 7.80 -4.74 -10.48
N GLU A 94 8.83 -5.49 -10.12
CA GLU A 94 9.68 -6.25 -11.02
C GLU A 94 9.94 -7.62 -10.38
N ILE A 95 9.04 -8.57 -10.63
CA ILE A 95 9.07 -9.92 -10.05
C ILE A 95 9.07 -10.96 -11.18
N PRO A 96 10.19 -11.14 -11.90
CA PRO A 96 10.23 -11.95 -13.11
C PRO A 96 9.81 -13.41 -12.92
N SER A 97 10.21 -14.01 -11.80
CA SER A 97 9.88 -15.39 -11.45
C SER A 97 8.38 -15.66 -11.33
N PHE A 98 7.57 -14.62 -11.19
CA PHE A 98 6.11 -14.71 -11.10
C PHE A 98 5.38 -13.99 -12.25
N GLY A 99 6.12 -13.46 -13.23
CA GLY A 99 5.56 -12.72 -14.35
C GLY A 99 4.83 -11.45 -13.94
N VAL A 100 5.30 -10.76 -12.89
CA VAL A 100 4.71 -9.50 -12.42
C VAL A 100 5.62 -8.33 -12.74
N TYR A 101 5.11 -7.34 -13.46
CA TYR A 101 5.85 -6.17 -13.90
C TYR A 101 4.97 -4.93 -13.94
N GLY A 102 5.58 -3.77 -13.75
CA GLY A 102 4.98 -2.47 -14.06
C GLY A 102 4.83 -1.58 -12.84
N THR A 103 3.88 -0.64 -12.90
CA THR A 103 3.72 0.40 -11.88
C THR A 103 2.27 0.64 -11.49
N VAL A 104 2.10 1.10 -10.25
CA VAL A 104 0.90 1.78 -9.79
C VAL A 104 1.30 3.16 -9.31
N THR A 105 0.74 4.19 -9.93
CA THR A 105 0.94 5.59 -9.55
C THR A 105 -0.36 6.14 -8.97
N LEU A 106 -0.27 6.77 -7.80
CA LEU A 106 -1.36 7.38 -7.07
C LEU A 106 -1.06 8.86 -6.86
N HIS A 107 -1.99 9.73 -7.20
CA HIS A 107 -1.93 11.17 -6.96
C HIS A 107 -3.01 11.56 -5.94
N SER A 108 -2.63 12.15 -4.81
CA SER A 108 -3.61 12.69 -3.86
C SER A 108 -4.36 13.88 -4.47
N VAL A 109 -5.68 13.99 -4.26
CA VAL A 109 -6.46 15.14 -4.76
C VAL A 109 -6.48 16.27 -3.75
N THR A 110 -6.70 15.94 -2.47
CA THR A 110 -6.70 16.87 -1.33
C THR A 110 -6.54 16.08 -0.03
N PRO A 111 -5.84 16.61 1.00
CA PRO A 111 -5.74 15.94 2.28
C PRO A 111 -7.10 15.94 2.99
N HIS A 112 -7.76 14.78 3.08
CA HIS A 112 -8.87 14.56 4.01
C HIS A 112 -8.42 13.58 5.09
N TYR A 113 -8.68 13.92 6.34
CA TYR A 113 -8.31 13.09 7.47
C TYR A 113 -9.58 12.68 8.20
N ARG A 114 -9.63 11.45 8.71
CA ARG A 114 -10.68 11.08 9.68
C ARG A 114 -10.43 11.85 10.97
N CYS A 115 -11.27 12.86 11.21
CA CYS A 115 -11.48 13.56 12.49
C CYS A 115 -10.25 14.19 13.17
N GLY A 116 -9.25 14.69 12.43
CA GLY A 116 -8.10 15.37 13.04
C GLY A 116 -7.27 16.23 12.08
N LEU A 117 -6.38 17.07 12.63
CA LEU A 117 -5.39 17.83 11.88
C LEU A 117 -4.17 16.96 11.58
N ASN A 118 -3.65 16.95 10.36
CA ASN A 118 -2.34 16.37 10.05
C ASN A 118 -1.22 17.31 10.50
N VAL A 119 -0.99 17.33 11.81
CA VAL A 119 0.08 18.08 12.45
C VAL A 119 0.83 17.15 13.38
N ALA A 120 2.14 17.37 13.50
CA ALA A 120 2.96 16.58 14.41
C ALA A 120 2.38 16.61 15.83
N GLY A 121 2.34 15.43 16.48
CA GLY A 121 1.89 15.29 17.87
C GLY A 121 0.42 14.95 18.07
N VAL A 122 -0.39 14.81 17.02
CA VAL A 122 -1.74 14.22 17.15
C VAL A 122 -1.66 12.70 17.29
N SER A 123 -2.59 12.12 18.04
CA SER A 123 -2.71 10.67 18.13
C SER A 123 -3.31 10.09 16.84
N GLU A 124 -2.71 9.02 16.35
CA GLU A 124 -3.25 8.17 15.28
C GLU A 124 -3.97 6.93 15.85
N GLU A 125 -4.04 6.82 17.18
CA GLU A 125 -4.56 5.65 17.87
C GLU A 125 -6.09 5.58 17.77
N ILE A 126 -6.59 4.48 17.20
CA ILE A 126 -8.03 4.21 17.06
C ILE A 126 -8.54 3.22 18.11
N LEU A 127 -7.63 2.40 18.66
CA LEU A 127 -7.81 1.45 19.76
C LEU A 127 -6.46 1.36 20.50
N PRO A 128 -6.43 0.95 21.78
CA PRO A 128 -5.19 0.74 22.51
C PRO A 128 -4.16 -0.04 21.67
N ASN A 129 -2.94 0.48 21.54
CA ASN A 129 -1.85 -0.12 20.78
C ASN A 129 -2.06 -0.24 19.25
N ILE A 130 -3.10 0.40 18.69
CA ILE A 130 -3.45 0.33 17.26
C ILE A 130 -3.55 1.74 16.67
N GLY A 131 -2.60 2.07 15.81
CA GLY A 131 -2.56 3.31 15.03
C GLY A 131 -3.07 3.13 13.60
N TRP A 132 -3.92 4.03 13.15
CA TRP A 132 -4.45 4.08 11.78
C TRP A 132 -4.49 5.51 11.27
N ALA A 133 -3.71 5.78 10.22
CA ALA A 133 -3.72 7.05 9.52
C ALA A 133 -4.24 6.85 8.09
N ASN A 134 -5.24 7.64 7.73
CA ASN A 134 -5.71 7.71 6.36
C ASN A 134 -4.93 8.78 5.60
N ALA A 135 -3.82 8.35 5.00
CA ALA A 135 -2.83 9.22 4.39
C ALA A 135 -3.31 9.80 3.06
N VAL A 136 -4.00 8.99 2.24
CA VAL A 136 -4.72 9.46 1.05
C VAL A 136 -6.16 8.92 1.08
N PRO A 137 -7.14 9.74 1.46
CA PRO A 137 -8.57 9.37 1.51
C PRO A 137 -9.20 9.26 0.12
N ASP A 138 -8.67 10.01 -0.84
CA ASP A 138 -9.16 10.14 -2.20
C ASP A 138 -8.00 10.60 -3.09
N GLY A 139 -7.94 9.98 -4.26
CA GLY A 139 -6.79 10.03 -5.14
C GLY A 139 -7.16 9.57 -6.54
N TYR A 140 -6.37 10.00 -7.51
CA TYR A 140 -6.38 9.40 -8.84
C TYR A 140 -5.29 8.35 -8.95
N ALA A 141 -5.60 7.23 -9.61
CA ALA A 141 -4.61 6.21 -9.90
C ALA A 141 -4.46 5.95 -11.40
N VAL A 142 -3.22 5.70 -11.77
CA VAL A 142 -2.83 5.06 -13.03
C VAL A 142 -2.23 3.71 -12.67
N VAL A 143 -2.84 2.65 -13.17
CA VAL A 143 -2.35 1.28 -13.01
C VAL A 143 -1.88 0.80 -14.37
N ASP A 144 -0.62 0.34 -14.41
CA ASP A 144 0.00 -0.27 -15.58
C ASP A 144 0.78 -1.50 -15.14
N LEU A 145 0.07 -2.62 -14.97
CA LEU A 145 0.63 -3.89 -14.50
C LEU A 145 0.45 -5.01 -15.51
N VAL A 146 1.41 -5.93 -15.52
CA VAL A 146 1.31 -7.25 -16.13
C VAL A 146 1.42 -8.29 -15.02
N ILE A 147 0.51 -9.27 -15.01
CA ILE A 147 0.50 -10.38 -14.06
C ILE A 147 0.25 -11.67 -14.85
N LYS A 148 1.25 -12.56 -14.91
CA LYS A 148 1.18 -13.85 -15.64
C LYS A 148 0.57 -13.66 -17.04
N ASP A 149 1.15 -12.75 -17.81
CA ASP A 149 0.75 -12.36 -19.18
C ASP A 149 -0.58 -11.58 -19.32
N THR A 150 -1.31 -11.37 -18.23
CA THR A 150 -2.55 -10.58 -18.25
C THR A 150 -2.30 -9.14 -17.84
N LYS A 151 -2.76 -8.19 -18.66
CA LYS A 151 -2.64 -6.77 -18.36
C LYS A 151 -3.76 -6.31 -17.43
N LEU A 152 -3.38 -5.60 -16.37
CA LEU A 152 -4.27 -4.81 -15.54
C LEU A 152 -3.91 -3.34 -15.77
N GLN A 153 -4.70 -2.65 -16.60
CA GLN A 153 -4.39 -1.29 -17.05
C GLN A 153 -5.61 -0.39 -16.97
N PHE A 154 -5.49 0.75 -16.28
CA PHE A 154 -6.47 1.83 -16.31
C PHE A 154 -5.81 3.16 -15.92
N ARG A 155 -6.28 4.27 -16.52
CA ARG A 155 -5.76 5.64 -16.28
C ARG A 155 -6.72 6.54 -15.53
N ASN A 156 -7.94 6.06 -15.27
CA ASN A 156 -9.01 6.76 -14.59
C ASN A 156 -9.34 6.06 -13.27
N GLY A 157 -8.31 5.63 -12.54
CA GLY A 157 -8.50 4.98 -11.25
C GLY A 157 -8.90 5.97 -10.17
N ILE A 158 -9.75 5.53 -9.25
CA ILE A 158 -9.96 6.15 -7.94
C ILE A 158 -9.10 5.36 -6.96
N ALA A 159 -8.45 6.05 -6.03
CA ALA A 159 -7.37 5.49 -5.24
C ALA A 159 -7.43 5.91 -3.78
N TYR A 160 -6.90 5.04 -2.92
CA TYR A 160 -6.87 5.23 -1.47
C TYR A 160 -5.57 4.67 -0.88
N HIS A 161 -5.04 5.33 0.16
CA HIS A 161 -3.83 4.92 0.87
C HIS A 161 -3.98 5.06 2.38
N ASP A 162 -3.72 3.95 3.08
CA ASP A 162 -3.65 3.89 4.54
C ASP A 162 -2.26 3.52 5.04
N LYS A 163 -1.94 4.05 6.22
CA LYS A 163 -0.83 3.61 7.07
C LYS A 163 -1.36 3.07 8.39
N ASN A 164 -0.98 1.84 8.68
CA ASN A 164 -1.31 1.16 9.93
C ASN A 164 -0.04 0.90 10.74
N ARG A 165 -0.19 0.84 12.06
CA ARG A 165 0.83 0.35 12.99
C ARG A 165 0.15 -0.25 14.20
N GLY A 166 0.78 -1.25 14.80
CA GLY A 166 0.33 -1.73 16.10
C GLY A 166 1.35 -2.66 16.74
N THR A 167 1.21 -2.83 18.04
CA THR A 167 2.11 -3.66 18.87
C THR A 167 1.37 -4.80 19.56
N ALA A 168 0.13 -5.07 19.15
CA ALA A 168 -0.68 -6.19 19.63
C ALA A 168 -1.66 -6.63 18.53
N PRO A 169 -2.13 -7.89 18.54
CA PRO A 169 -3.16 -8.38 17.63
C PRO A 169 -4.46 -7.59 17.73
N LEU A 170 -5.17 -7.40 16.61
CA LEU A 170 -6.46 -6.69 16.62
C LEU A 170 -7.48 -7.38 17.53
N ALA A 171 -7.53 -8.72 17.50
CA ALA A 171 -8.47 -9.50 18.29
C ALA A 171 -8.35 -9.24 19.81
N GLU A 172 -7.13 -9.02 20.31
CA GLU A 172 -6.89 -8.74 21.72
C GLU A 172 -7.32 -7.32 22.15
N ASN A 173 -7.45 -6.40 21.18
CA ASN A 173 -7.82 -5.00 21.44
C ASN A 173 -9.30 -4.69 21.10
N LEU A 174 -10.07 -5.67 20.64
CA LEU A 174 -11.50 -5.52 20.35
C LEU A 174 -12.41 -5.89 21.54
N GLU A 175 -11.87 -6.50 22.60
CA GLU A 175 -12.64 -6.93 23.78
C GLU A 175 -12.68 -5.91 24.93
N THR A 176 -12.32 -4.64 24.68
CA THR A 176 -12.39 -3.56 25.70
C THR A 176 -13.65 -2.72 25.60
#